data_AF-A0A9C8NVS9-F1
#
_entry.id   AF-A0A9C8NVS9-F1
#
_cell.length_a   1.000
_cell.length_b   1.000
_cell.length_c   1.000
_cell.angle_alpha   90.00
_cell.angle_beta   90.00
_cell.angle_gamma   90.00
#
_symmetry.space_group_name_H-M   'P 1'
#
loop_
_entity.id
_entity.type
_entity.pdbx_description
1 polymer ?
#
loop_
_entity_poly.entity_id
_entity_poly.type
_entity_poly.pdbx_seq_one_letter_code
_entity_poly.pdbx_strand_id
1 'polypeptide(L)'
;MTNIEQLRLLLSGLAAGDSLGATSEFVTPAAVPEVYARHKDKGWPFAQVGGGHFGWRPGEPTDDTDMAMCMVRSYIELGRFDPEDLAGRFVEWKQSGPRDIGATTARTLGQIAAGKSWCEAARNAYCSSPVNAPNGSLMRNGVVPAMADDVFEALTISAQQSIITHYSPLAVLTCMVQTWAIWSLMEDETWPFTDDWTDRFGDVWKQWQERYDCEHVEQWLVETDERDGPGGLQHAIDIIEEAVWLPTAFNPFEVRSGIGYCLTTLQTAVWALCWSIMGDEPFPIETLPDGIPHEVFFRRGPDTLAWVALAGNDADTTGATTGPLLAAAHGQLPDYYTKGLEALPEFDTLAHANA
;
A
#
# COMPACT_ATOMS: atom_id res chain seq x y z
N MET A 1 6.75 20.43 6.60
CA MET A 1 5.79 19.78 7.50
C MET A 1 6.58 19.07 8.59
N THR A 2 6.06 18.97 9.80
CA THR A 2 6.64 18.07 10.82
C THR A 2 6.41 16.61 10.42
N ASN A 3 7.19 15.66 10.98
CA ASN A 3 6.99 14.23 10.73
C ASN A 3 5.55 13.79 11.08
N ILE A 4 4.94 14.36 12.13
CA ILE A 4 3.54 14.08 12.52
C ILE A 4 2.54 14.61 11.50
N GLU A 5 2.76 15.81 10.93
CA GLU A 5 1.90 16.35 9.87
C GLU A 5 2.00 15.50 8.59
N GLN A 6 3.21 15.07 8.22
CA GLN A 6 3.43 14.16 7.09
C GLN A 6 2.78 12.80 7.36
N LEU A 7 2.91 12.27 8.57
CA LEU A 7 2.32 10.99 8.94
C LEU A 7 0.80 11.03 8.86
N ARG A 8 0.18 12.13 9.34
CA ARG A 8 -1.25 12.37 9.21
C ARG A 8 -1.69 12.46 7.75
N LEU A 9 -0.91 13.15 6.92
CA LEU A 9 -1.18 13.30 5.48
C LEU A 9 -1.19 11.94 4.78
N LEU A 10 -0.14 11.14 4.97
CA LEU A 10 -0.02 9.82 4.35
C LEU A 10 -1.09 8.85 4.87
N LEU A 11 -1.38 8.86 6.17
CA LEU A 11 -2.46 8.05 6.75
C LEU A 11 -3.83 8.46 6.20
N SER A 12 -4.09 9.75 6.02
CA SER A 12 -5.33 10.23 5.40
C SER A 12 -5.47 9.71 3.97
N GLY A 13 -4.37 9.65 3.24
CA GLY A 13 -4.29 9.02 1.93
C GLY A 13 -4.67 7.55 1.97
N LEU A 14 -3.98 6.78 2.82
CA LEU A 14 -4.18 5.34 3.01
C LEU A 14 -5.64 5.03 3.36
N ALA A 15 -6.16 5.67 4.40
CA ALA A 15 -7.52 5.44 4.89
C ALA A 15 -8.60 5.87 3.91
N ALA A 16 -8.37 6.95 3.15
CA ALA A 16 -9.28 7.37 2.10
C ALA A 16 -9.36 6.32 0.98
N GLY A 17 -8.21 5.77 0.58
CA GLY A 17 -8.11 4.78 -0.48
C GLY A 17 -8.69 3.43 -0.09
N ASP A 18 -8.35 2.93 1.09
CA ASP A 18 -8.92 1.73 1.72
C ASP A 18 -10.46 1.82 1.68
N SER A 19 -11.05 2.78 2.41
CA SER A 19 -12.50 2.81 2.61
C SER A 19 -13.29 3.04 1.31
N LEU A 20 -12.70 3.77 0.36
CA LEU A 20 -13.30 4.01 -0.95
C LEU A 20 -13.30 2.74 -1.80
N GLY A 21 -12.16 2.03 -1.81
CA GLY A 21 -11.95 0.79 -2.55
C GLY A 21 -12.73 -0.39 -1.98
N ALA A 22 -12.94 -0.44 -0.67
CA ALA A 22 -13.73 -1.46 0.01
C ALA A 22 -15.17 -1.60 -0.54
N THR A 23 -15.69 -0.56 -1.21
CA THR A 23 -17.01 -0.59 -1.87
C THR A 23 -17.06 -1.57 -3.07
N SER A 24 -15.93 -1.78 -3.76
CA SER A 24 -15.79 -2.62 -4.96
C SER A 24 -14.77 -3.75 -4.80
N GLU A 25 -14.30 -3.99 -3.59
CA GLU A 25 -13.50 -5.16 -3.21
C GLU A 25 -14.20 -6.48 -3.60
N PHE A 26 -13.42 -7.41 -4.14
CA PHE A 26 -13.80 -8.69 -4.76
C PHE A 26 -14.80 -8.58 -5.94
N VAL A 27 -15.03 -7.39 -6.48
CA VAL A 27 -15.88 -7.18 -7.66
C VAL A 27 -15.01 -7.17 -8.91
N THR A 28 -15.28 -8.05 -9.86
CA THR A 28 -14.52 -8.07 -11.11
C THR A 28 -14.73 -6.77 -11.91
N PRO A 29 -13.76 -6.33 -12.74
CA PRO A 29 -13.91 -5.11 -13.54
C PRO A 29 -15.22 -5.05 -14.34
N ALA A 30 -15.68 -6.18 -14.87
CA ALA A 30 -16.91 -6.28 -15.63
C ALA A 30 -18.19 -6.07 -14.79
N ALA A 31 -18.14 -6.31 -13.47
CA ALA A 31 -19.27 -6.16 -12.55
C ALA A 31 -19.27 -4.80 -11.82
N VAL A 32 -18.17 -4.06 -11.84
CA VAL A 32 -18.08 -2.72 -11.23
C VAL A 32 -19.15 -1.74 -11.74
N PRO A 33 -19.56 -1.72 -13.03
CA PRO A 33 -20.67 -0.87 -13.48
C PRO A 33 -21.96 -1.02 -12.66
N GLU A 34 -22.27 -2.22 -12.16
CA GLU A 34 -23.45 -2.46 -11.33
C GLU A 34 -23.29 -1.86 -9.92
N VAL A 35 -22.08 -1.92 -9.35
CA VAL A 35 -21.74 -1.27 -8.09
C VAL A 35 -21.84 0.25 -8.24
N TYR A 36 -21.29 0.79 -9.32
CA TYR A 36 -21.39 2.21 -9.65
C TYR A 36 -22.85 2.66 -9.70
N ALA A 37 -23.69 1.96 -10.47
CA ALA A 37 -25.11 2.31 -10.61
C ALA A 37 -25.86 2.33 -9.26
N ARG A 38 -25.49 1.45 -8.32
CA ARG A 38 -26.10 1.36 -6.97
C ARG A 38 -25.65 2.48 -6.02
N HIS A 39 -24.41 2.97 -6.18
CA HIS A 39 -23.79 3.89 -5.21
C HIS A 39 -23.53 5.30 -5.73
N LYS A 40 -23.66 5.56 -7.04
CA LYS A 40 -23.41 6.90 -7.63
C LYS A 40 -24.25 8.01 -7.02
N ASP A 41 -25.51 7.75 -6.69
CA ASP A 41 -26.41 8.74 -6.09
C ASP A 41 -26.04 9.06 -4.63
N LYS A 42 -25.19 8.23 -4.00
CA LYS A 42 -24.57 8.47 -2.70
C LYS A 42 -23.20 9.17 -2.81
N GLY A 43 -22.71 9.40 -4.03
CA GLY A 43 -21.46 10.13 -4.30
C GLY A 43 -20.25 9.25 -4.66
N TRP A 44 -20.37 7.93 -4.71
CA TRP A 44 -19.27 7.05 -5.13
C TRP A 44 -18.99 7.19 -6.63
N PRO A 45 -17.72 7.17 -7.10
CA PRO A 45 -16.47 6.88 -6.38
C PRO A 45 -15.75 8.13 -5.81
N PHE A 46 -16.45 9.21 -5.49
CA PHE A 46 -15.85 10.44 -4.93
C PHE A 46 -16.22 10.71 -3.48
N ALA A 47 -16.83 9.75 -2.79
CA ALA A 47 -17.21 9.88 -1.40
C ALA A 47 -17.23 8.50 -0.75
N GLN A 48 -16.96 8.48 0.55
CA GLN A 48 -17.09 7.27 1.35
C GLN A 48 -18.57 6.89 1.45
N VAL A 49 -18.94 5.71 0.96
CA VAL A 49 -20.34 5.23 0.91
C VAL A 49 -20.55 3.88 1.60
N GLY A 50 -19.47 3.18 1.95
CA GLY A 50 -19.50 1.84 2.52
C GLY A 50 -20.16 0.81 1.59
N GLY A 51 -20.59 -0.32 2.16
CA GLY A 51 -21.09 -1.46 1.40
C GLY A 51 -19.99 -2.50 1.20
N GLY A 52 -19.77 -2.93 -0.05
CA GLY A 52 -18.77 -3.96 -0.35
C GLY A 52 -19.14 -5.36 0.12
N HIS A 53 -18.19 -6.28 -0.01
CA HIS A 53 -18.34 -7.69 0.36
C HIS A 53 -18.71 -7.89 1.83
N PHE A 54 -18.11 -7.08 2.70
CA PHE A 54 -18.23 -7.20 4.15
C PHE A 54 -19.21 -6.22 4.80
N GLY A 55 -19.91 -5.39 4.01
CA GLY A 55 -20.94 -4.47 4.53
C GLY A 55 -20.38 -3.33 5.40
N TRP A 56 -19.23 -2.79 5.02
CA TRP A 56 -18.53 -1.68 5.68
C TRP A 56 -19.43 -0.43 5.82
N ARG A 57 -19.27 0.32 6.91
CA ARG A 57 -19.86 1.66 7.04
C ARG A 57 -19.03 2.67 6.24
N PRO A 58 -19.62 3.80 5.81
CA PRO A 58 -18.85 4.89 5.20
C PRO A 58 -17.69 5.35 6.11
N GLY A 59 -16.45 5.28 5.62
CA GLY A 59 -15.25 5.71 6.34
C GLY A 59 -14.71 4.71 7.37
N GLU A 60 -15.32 3.52 7.47
CA GLU A 60 -14.81 2.41 8.27
C GLU A 60 -13.54 1.83 7.62
N PRO A 61 -12.49 1.55 8.41
CA PRO A 61 -11.26 0.91 7.92
C PRO A 61 -11.44 -0.59 7.64
N THR A 62 -10.70 -1.14 6.67
CA THR A 62 -10.43 -2.59 6.54
C THR A 62 -9.15 -2.97 7.29
N ASP A 63 -8.59 -4.17 7.04
CA ASP A 63 -7.30 -4.56 7.61
C ASP A 63 -6.14 -3.65 7.14
N ASP A 64 -6.25 -3.01 5.97
CA ASP A 64 -5.29 -2.03 5.45
C ASP A 64 -5.01 -0.89 6.44
N THR A 65 -6.05 -0.12 6.78
CA THR A 65 -5.92 1.01 7.70
C THR A 65 -5.79 0.55 9.14
N ASP A 66 -6.44 -0.53 9.55
CA ASP A 66 -6.30 -1.06 10.91
C ASP A 66 -4.84 -1.43 11.22
N MET A 67 -4.17 -2.13 10.30
CA MET A 67 -2.77 -2.49 10.48
C MET A 67 -1.84 -1.28 10.32
N ALA A 68 -2.14 -0.32 9.42
CA ALA A 68 -1.40 0.94 9.37
C ALA A 68 -1.52 1.72 10.69
N MET A 69 -2.70 1.73 11.32
CA MET A 69 -2.91 2.36 12.62
C MET A 69 -2.15 1.65 13.75
N CYS A 70 -1.94 0.34 13.69
CA CYS A 70 -1.05 -0.34 14.62
C CYS A 70 0.40 0.17 14.51
N MET A 71 0.90 0.43 13.29
CA MET A 71 2.22 1.02 13.06
C MET A 71 2.30 2.44 13.59
N VAL A 72 1.29 3.27 13.29
CA VAL A 72 1.20 4.66 13.76
C VAL A 72 1.17 4.74 15.28
N ARG A 73 0.34 3.94 15.95
CA ARG A 73 0.27 3.88 17.42
C ARG A 73 1.62 3.54 18.03
N SER A 74 2.25 2.47 17.54
CA SER A 74 3.58 2.04 17.98
C SER A 74 4.60 3.16 17.84
N TYR A 75 4.68 3.77 16.66
CA TYR A 75 5.63 4.83 16.36
C TYR A 75 5.44 6.07 17.23
N ILE A 76 4.20 6.56 17.37
CA ILE A 76 3.91 7.77 18.17
C ILE A 76 4.18 7.52 19.66
N GLU A 77 3.73 6.39 20.20
CA GLU A 77 3.87 6.09 21.64
C GLU A 77 5.33 5.80 22.04
N LEU A 78 6.12 5.21 21.16
CA LEU A 78 7.53 4.89 21.44
C LEU A 78 8.50 5.98 20.99
N GLY A 79 8.08 6.90 20.13
CA GLY A 79 8.93 7.92 19.50
C GLY A 79 9.97 7.35 18.54
N ARG A 80 9.81 6.09 18.10
CA ARG A 80 10.66 5.39 17.14
C ARG A 80 9.91 4.18 16.56
N PHE A 81 10.40 3.66 15.43
CA PHE A 81 9.92 2.37 14.92
C PHE A 81 10.51 1.21 15.76
N ASP A 82 9.65 0.27 16.18
CA ASP A 82 10.05 -0.91 16.95
C ASP A 82 9.32 -2.16 16.39
N PRO A 83 10.01 -3.06 15.67
CA PRO A 83 9.36 -4.19 15.01
C PRO A 83 8.81 -5.23 15.99
N GLU A 84 9.37 -5.35 17.19
CA GLU A 84 8.88 -6.30 18.21
C GLU A 84 7.55 -5.81 18.80
N ASP A 85 7.47 -4.53 19.16
CA ASP A 85 6.22 -3.92 19.62
C ASP A 85 5.14 -4.00 18.54
N LEU A 86 5.49 -3.69 17.28
CA LEU A 86 4.58 -3.78 16.16
C LEU A 86 4.04 -5.20 15.94
N ALA A 87 4.90 -6.21 16.00
CA ALA A 87 4.49 -7.61 15.89
C ALA A 87 3.50 -7.99 17.01
N GLY A 88 3.73 -7.52 18.23
CA GLY A 88 2.81 -7.67 19.36
C GLY A 88 1.44 -7.05 19.07
N ARG A 89 1.41 -5.80 18.59
CA ARG A 89 0.16 -5.10 18.25
C ARG A 89 -0.61 -5.77 17.11
N PHE A 90 0.08 -6.30 16.10
CA PHE A 90 -0.59 -7.08 15.05
C PHE A 90 -1.22 -8.36 15.60
N VAL A 91 -0.56 -9.04 16.54
CA VAL A 91 -1.14 -10.21 17.22
C VAL A 91 -2.39 -9.82 18.02
N GLU A 92 -2.34 -8.71 18.77
CA GLU A 92 -3.49 -8.18 19.51
C GLU A 92 -4.65 -7.81 18.58
N TRP A 93 -4.37 -7.10 17.48
CA TRP A 93 -5.35 -6.77 16.45
C TRP A 93 -6.02 -8.03 15.89
N LYS A 94 -5.23 -9.04 15.49
CA LYS A 94 -5.78 -10.32 15.01
C LYS A 94 -6.65 -11.01 16.08
N GLN A 95 -6.28 -10.95 17.35
CA GLN A 95 -7.04 -11.55 18.45
C GLN A 95 -8.35 -10.81 18.73
N SER A 96 -8.45 -9.52 18.37
CA SER A 96 -9.69 -8.75 18.46
C SER A 96 -10.78 -9.22 17.50
N GLY A 97 -10.41 -10.03 16.49
CA GLY A 97 -11.32 -10.61 15.52
C GLY A 97 -11.71 -9.62 14.42
N PRO A 98 -10.74 -9.16 13.61
CA PRO A 98 -11.03 -8.23 12.52
C PRO A 98 -11.97 -8.89 11.50
N ARG A 99 -12.76 -8.06 10.81
CA ARG A 99 -13.76 -8.56 9.85
C ARG A 99 -13.10 -9.18 8.62
N ASP A 100 -11.96 -8.65 8.22
CA ASP A 100 -11.10 -9.24 7.20
C ASP A 100 -9.65 -9.39 7.68
N ILE A 101 -8.95 -10.37 7.12
CA ILE A 101 -7.52 -10.61 7.31
C ILE A 101 -7.00 -11.56 6.23
N GLY A 102 -5.99 -11.11 5.47
CA GLY A 102 -5.31 -11.94 4.49
C GLY A 102 -4.73 -13.25 5.06
N ALA A 103 -4.80 -14.34 4.28
CA ALA A 103 -4.41 -15.68 4.74
C ALA A 103 -2.94 -15.79 5.19
N THR A 104 -2.02 -15.09 4.52
CA THR A 104 -0.60 -15.03 4.91
C THR A 104 -0.43 -14.32 6.25
N THR A 105 -1.06 -13.15 6.40
CA THR A 105 -1.09 -12.38 7.66
C THR A 105 -1.64 -13.24 8.81
N ALA A 106 -2.82 -13.85 8.63
CA ALA A 106 -3.44 -14.70 9.64
C ALA A 106 -2.54 -15.87 10.07
N ARG A 107 -1.89 -16.54 9.10
CA ARG A 107 -0.98 -17.66 9.38
C ARG A 107 0.26 -17.22 10.13
N THR A 108 0.90 -16.15 9.68
CA THR A 108 2.14 -15.66 10.30
C THR A 108 1.89 -15.15 11.72
N LEU A 109 0.88 -14.30 11.93
CA LEU A 109 0.53 -13.80 13.25
C LEU A 109 0.08 -14.93 14.20
N GLY A 110 -0.54 -15.99 13.69
CA GLY A 110 -0.86 -17.19 14.47
C GLY A 110 0.39 -17.92 15.00
N GLN A 111 1.47 -17.92 14.23
CA GLN A 111 2.76 -18.48 14.66
C GLN A 111 3.45 -17.60 15.70
N ILE A 112 3.39 -16.27 15.55
CA ILE A 112 3.93 -15.32 16.54
C ILE A 112 3.19 -15.48 17.87
N ALA A 113 1.86 -15.53 17.84
CA ALA A 113 1.04 -15.79 19.02
C ALA A 113 1.34 -17.14 19.71
N ALA A 114 1.90 -18.11 18.97
CA ALA A 114 2.33 -19.39 19.51
C ALA A 114 3.77 -19.37 20.08
N GLY A 115 4.43 -18.21 20.12
CA GLY A 115 5.74 -18.01 20.76
C GLY A 115 6.93 -18.02 19.82
N LYS A 116 6.73 -18.03 18.50
CA LYS A 116 7.83 -17.82 17.53
C LYS A 116 8.17 -16.33 17.44
N SER A 117 9.43 -16.00 17.12
CA SER A 117 9.76 -14.63 16.74
C SER A 117 9.06 -14.27 15.43
N TRP A 118 8.82 -12.97 15.21
CA TRP A 118 8.16 -12.48 13.99
C TRP A 118 8.95 -12.86 12.73
N CYS A 119 10.28 -12.75 12.77
CA CYS A 119 11.14 -13.12 11.65
C CYS A 119 11.05 -14.63 11.35
N GLU A 120 11.12 -15.49 12.38
CA GLU A 120 10.98 -16.94 12.19
C GLU A 120 9.59 -17.32 11.67
N ALA A 121 8.53 -16.70 12.19
CA ALA A 121 7.16 -16.97 11.77
C ALA A 121 6.93 -16.62 10.29
N ALA A 122 7.41 -15.46 9.85
CA ALA A 122 7.27 -15.01 8.47
C ALA A 122 8.14 -15.83 7.51
N ARG A 123 9.38 -16.13 7.91
CA ARG A 123 10.26 -17.03 7.15
C ARG A 123 9.61 -18.41 6.95
N ASN A 124 9.00 -18.98 7.99
CA ASN A 124 8.28 -20.25 7.89
C ASN A 124 7.10 -20.18 6.90
N ALA A 125 6.34 -19.07 6.91
CA ALA A 125 5.24 -18.87 5.97
C ALA A 125 5.75 -18.78 4.51
N TYR A 126 6.85 -18.06 4.29
CA TYR A 126 7.50 -17.94 2.99
C TYR A 126 8.09 -19.26 2.51
N CYS A 127 8.85 -20.00 3.33
CA CYS A 127 9.41 -21.29 2.94
C CYS A 127 8.33 -22.32 2.56
N SER A 128 7.11 -22.18 3.09
CA SER A 128 5.97 -23.03 2.74
C SER A 128 5.37 -22.70 1.37
N SER A 129 5.56 -21.47 0.87
CA SER A 129 5.06 -21.02 -0.44
C SER A 129 5.91 -19.85 -0.98
N PRO A 130 7.15 -20.11 -1.44
CA PRO A 130 8.14 -19.06 -1.72
C PRO A 130 7.82 -18.23 -2.97
N VAL A 131 6.93 -18.74 -3.84
CA VAL A 131 6.48 -18.05 -5.06
C VAL A 131 5.31 -17.10 -4.81
N ASN A 132 4.66 -17.19 -3.65
CA ASN A 132 3.56 -16.29 -3.32
C ASN A 132 4.11 -14.93 -2.90
N ALA A 133 3.58 -13.86 -3.49
CA ALA A 133 3.90 -12.49 -3.10
C ALA A 133 2.59 -11.69 -2.88
N PRO A 134 1.84 -12.00 -1.80
CA PRO A 134 0.66 -11.24 -1.46
C PRO A 134 1.03 -9.82 -1.02
N ASN A 135 0.12 -8.87 -1.20
CA ASN A 135 0.27 -7.45 -0.94
C ASN A 135 -0.01 -7.02 0.50
N GLY A 136 -0.29 -7.96 1.41
CA GLY A 136 -0.72 -7.64 2.76
C GLY A 136 0.32 -6.87 3.58
N SER A 137 1.59 -6.79 3.18
CA SER A 137 2.56 -5.83 3.76
C SER A 137 2.59 -4.47 3.07
N LEU A 138 2.33 -4.42 1.78
CA LEU A 138 2.26 -3.20 0.98
C LEU A 138 1.08 -2.33 1.39
N MET A 139 -0.04 -2.97 1.70
CA MET A 139 -1.32 -2.34 2.06
C MET A 139 -1.24 -1.31 3.19
N ARG A 140 -0.30 -1.51 4.12
CA ARG A 140 -0.06 -0.67 5.30
C ARG A 140 1.22 0.16 5.23
N ASN A 141 2.00 0.02 4.16
CA ASN A 141 3.36 0.55 4.06
C ASN A 141 3.41 2.06 3.78
N GLY A 142 2.35 2.63 3.20
CA GLY A 142 2.37 4.01 2.69
C GLY A 142 2.61 5.11 3.73
N VAL A 143 2.55 4.79 5.04
CA VAL A 143 2.86 5.73 6.14
C VAL A 143 4.34 5.76 6.53
N VAL A 144 5.12 4.75 6.13
CA VAL A 144 6.53 4.56 6.52
C VAL A 144 7.44 5.77 6.22
N PRO A 145 7.32 6.46 5.07
CA PRO A 145 8.19 7.61 4.77
C PRO A 145 8.14 8.73 5.82
N ALA A 146 7.02 8.89 6.53
CA ALA A 146 6.88 9.90 7.59
C ALA A 146 7.34 9.41 8.98
N MET A 147 7.81 8.16 9.09
CA MET A 147 8.32 7.56 10.33
C MET A 147 9.86 7.53 10.40
N ALA A 148 10.54 8.16 9.44
CA ALA A 148 11.99 8.12 9.28
C ALA A 148 12.57 9.52 9.08
N ASP A 149 13.84 9.68 9.43
CA ASP A 149 14.59 10.93 9.26
C ASP A 149 15.27 11.02 7.88
N ASP A 150 15.58 9.88 7.26
CA ASP A 150 16.09 9.81 5.90
C ASP A 150 15.55 8.60 5.11
N VAL A 151 15.77 8.61 3.78
CA VAL A 151 15.30 7.55 2.88
C VAL A 151 15.87 6.17 3.23
N PHE A 152 17.08 6.08 3.77
CA PHE A 152 17.71 4.80 4.10
C PHE A 152 17.09 4.19 5.36
N GLU A 153 16.76 5.02 6.35
CA GLU A 153 15.96 4.60 7.49
C GLU A 153 14.56 4.19 7.05
N ALA A 154 13.90 4.97 6.18
CA ALA A 154 12.58 4.64 5.64
C ALA A 154 12.57 3.28 4.93
N LEU A 155 13.59 2.99 4.11
CA LEU A 155 13.77 1.71 3.45
C LEU A 155 13.99 0.56 4.44
N THR A 156 14.73 0.79 5.54
CA THR A 156 14.94 -0.21 6.60
C THR A 156 13.63 -0.51 7.33
N ILE A 157 12.86 0.52 7.71
CA ILE A 157 11.55 0.37 8.34
C ILE A 157 10.58 -0.36 7.40
N SER A 158 10.57 0.00 6.12
CA SER A 158 9.74 -0.63 5.09
C SER A 158 10.05 -2.13 4.93
N ALA A 159 11.33 -2.50 4.96
CA ALA A 159 11.74 -3.89 4.96
C ALA A 159 11.29 -4.62 6.24
N GLN A 160 11.55 -4.06 7.42
CA GLN A 160 11.19 -4.67 8.70
C GLN A 160 9.68 -4.89 8.82
N GLN A 161 8.84 -3.88 8.56
CA GLN A 161 7.38 -4.01 8.67
C GLN A 161 6.82 -5.06 7.70
N SER A 162 7.42 -5.20 6.52
CA SER A 162 7.04 -6.23 5.57
C SER A 162 7.41 -7.61 6.11
N ILE A 163 8.67 -7.80 6.53
CA ILE A 163 9.21 -9.07 7.02
C ILE A 163 8.40 -9.61 8.20
N ILE A 164 7.79 -8.78 9.07
CA ILE A 164 6.92 -9.25 10.17
C ILE A 164 5.84 -10.24 9.71
N THR A 165 5.33 -10.12 8.48
CA THR A 165 4.28 -11.01 7.95
C THR A 165 4.58 -11.62 6.58
N HIS A 166 5.33 -10.90 5.74
CA HIS A 166 5.60 -11.17 4.33
C HIS A 166 7.11 -11.12 4.07
N TYR A 167 7.75 -12.28 4.16
CA TYR A 167 9.20 -12.47 3.95
C TYR A 167 9.60 -12.58 2.47
N SER A 168 8.61 -12.72 1.56
CA SER A 168 8.86 -12.87 0.12
C SER A 168 9.60 -11.65 -0.45
N PRO A 169 10.68 -11.83 -1.24
CA PRO A 169 11.45 -10.70 -1.73
C PRO A 169 10.66 -9.69 -2.53
N LEU A 170 9.71 -10.15 -3.35
CA LEU A 170 8.88 -9.25 -4.14
C LEU A 170 7.93 -8.41 -3.26
N ALA A 171 7.41 -8.97 -2.16
CA ALA A 171 6.57 -8.21 -1.22
C ALA A 171 7.38 -7.13 -0.47
N VAL A 172 8.61 -7.46 -0.07
CA VAL A 172 9.52 -6.50 0.58
C VAL A 172 9.96 -5.41 -0.40
N LEU A 173 10.41 -5.78 -1.60
CA LEU A 173 10.87 -4.83 -2.61
C LEU A 173 9.75 -3.89 -3.08
N THR A 174 8.51 -4.38 -3.25
CA THR A 174 7.38 -3.51 -3.60
C THR A 174 7.06 -2.48 -2.50
N CYS A 175 7.16 -2.87 -1.22
CA CYS A 175 7.09 -1.91 -0.11
C CYS A 175 8.20 -0.86 -0.21
N MET A 176 9.44 -1.29 -0.45
CA MET A 176 10.60 -0.40 -0.56
C MET A 176 10.50 0.56 -1.76
N VAL A 177 10.02 0.10 -2.92
CA VAL A 177 9.75 0.94 -4.10
C VAL A 177 8.65 1.96 -3.79
N GLN A 178 7.56 1.56 -3.12
CA GLN A 178 6.51 2.50 -2.71
C GLN A 178 7.05 3.56 -1.74
N THR A 179 7.84 3.14 -0.74
CA THR A 179 8.49 4.03 0.24
C THR A 179 9.39 5.04 -0.46
N TRP A 180 10.26 4.58 -1.37
CA TRP A 180 11.12 5.46 -2.16
C TRP A 180 10.32 6.44 -3.02
N ALA A 181 9.26 5.98 -3.69
CA ALA A 181 8.43 6.84 -4.52
C ALA A 181 7.72 7.94 -3.71
N ILE A 182 7.13 7.58 -2.56
CA ILE A 182 6.49 8.55 -1.67
C ILE A 182 7.53 9.54 -1.11
N TRP A 183 8.71 9.05 -0.70
CA TRP A 183 9.80 9.90 -0.24
C TRP A 183 10.22 10.92 -1.30
N SER A 184 10.43 10.47 -2.54
CA SER A 184 10.73 11.31 -3.70
C SER A 184 9.68 12.42 -3.89
N LEU A 185 8.39 12.08 -3.82
CA LEU A 185 7.29 13.05 -3.94
C LEU A 185 7.30 14.07 -2.79
N MET A 186 7.64 13.64 -1.57
CA MET A 186 7.76 14.54 -0.40
C MET A 186 8.96 15.50 -0.51
N GLU A 187 9.97 15.16 -1.30
CA GLU A 187 11.13 16.00 -1.65
C GLU A 187 10.90 16.83 -2.93
N ASP A 188 9.63 17.12 -3.25
CA ASP A 188 9.18 17.96 -4.37
C ASP A 188 9.51 17.39 -5.77
N GLU A 189 9.73 16.08 -5.91
CA GLU A 189 9.82 15.44 -7.21
C GLU A 189 8.43 15.33 -7.87
N THR A 190 8.28 15.81 -9.11
CA THR A 190 6.98 15.75 -9.81
C THR A 190 6.58 14.32 -10.18
N TRP A 191 7.54 13.50 -10.62
CA TRP A 191 7.28 12.14 -11.13
C TRP A 191 8.49 11.22 -10.86
N PRO A 192 8.38 10.27 -9.91
CA PRO A 192 9.49 9.37 -9.57
C PRO A 192 9.81 8.31 -10.64
N PHE A 193 8.82 7.86 -11.42
CA PHE A 193 8.96 6.73 -12.34
C PHE A 193 9.35 7.17 -13.77
N THR A 194 10.38 8.00 -13.90
CA THR A 194 11.02 8.36 -15.19
C THR A 194 11.68 7.14 -15.84
N ASP A 195 12.07 7.20 -17.11
CA ASP A 195 12.66 6.03 -17.82
C ASP A 195 13.89 5.41 -17.12
N ASP A 196 14.61 6.19 -16.30
CA ASP A 196 15.79 5.79 -15.51
C ASP A 196 15.47 5.47 -14.03
N TRP A 197 14.20 5.34 -13.66
CA TRP A 197 13.79 5.20 -12.25
C TRP A 197 14.37 3.94 -11.58
N THR A 198 14.52 2.83 -12.33
CA THR A 198 15.13 1.59 -11.83
C THR A 198 16.60 1.78 -11.51
N ASP A 199 17.34 2.54 -12.33
CA ASP A 199 18.75 2.85 -12.09
C ASP A 199 18.87 3.72 -10.82
N ARG A 200 18.01 4.74 -10.70
CA ARG A 200 17.97 5.64 -9.54
C ARG A 200 17.64 4.88 -8.24
N PHE A 201 16.60 4.05 -8.27
CA PHE A 201 16.24 3.20 -7.12
C PHE A 201 17.36 2.19 -6.82
N GLY A 202 17.96 1.59 -7.85
CA GLY A 202 19.10 0.68 -7.71
C GLY A 202 20.32 1.32 -7.07
N ASP A 203 20.59 2.60 -7.33
CA ASP A 203 21.67 3.33 -6.68
C ASP A 203 21.36 3.71 -5.22
N VAL A 204 20.09 4.01 -4.90
CA VAL A 204 19.64 4.16 -3.50
C VAL A 204 19.74 2.81 -2.77
N TRP A 205 19.34 1.71 -3.41
CA TRP A 205 19.43 0.35 -2.88
C TRP A 205 20.87 -0.04 -2.54
N LYS A 206 21.83 0.19 -3.44
CA LYS A 206 23.26 -0.09 -3.17
C LYS A 206 23.78 0.69 -1.97
N GLN A 207 23.45 1.99 -1.89
CA GLN A 207 23.85 2.83 -0.76
C GLN A 207 23.17 2.41 0.55
N TRP A 208 21.90 1.98 0.48
CA TRP A 208 21.20 1.41 1.62
C TRP A 208 21.88 0.13 2.12
N GLN A 209 22.31 -0.75 1.20
CA GLN A 209 23.03 -1.98 1.54
C GLN A 209 24.35 -1.75 2.29
N GLU A 210 24.96 -0.57 2.15
CA GLU A 210 26.17 -0.17 2.89
C GLU A 210 25.88 0.41 4.28
N ARG A 211 24.59 0.71 4.59
CA ARG A 211 24.19 1.53 5.75
C ARG A 211 23.19 0.88 6.69
N TYR A 212 22.39 -0.10 6.25
CA TYR A 212 21.41 -0.73 7.13
C TYR A 212 22.11 -1.36 8.34
N ASP A 213 21.47 -1.25 9.50
CA ASP A 213 21.97 -1.85 10.76
C ASP A 213 20.81 -2.63 11.40
N CYS A 214 20.53 -3.80 10.83
CA CYS A 214 19.43 -4.65 11.27
C CYS A 214 19.70 -6.12 10.94
N GLU A 215 19.95 -6.93 11.97
CA GLU A 215 20.24 -8.37 11.86
C GLU A 215 19.16 -9.14 11.08
N HIS A 216 17.89 -8.78 11.27
CA HIS A 216 16.77 -9.44 10.59
C HIS A 216 16.72 -9.13 9.09
N VAL A 217 17.13 -7.92 8.71
CA VAL A 217 17.25 -7.53 7.29
C VAL A 217 18.47 -8.20 6.66
N GLU A 218 19.60 -8.27 7.38
CA GLU A 218 20.79 -9.01 6.93
C GLU A 218 20.45 -10.48 6.68
N GLN A 219 19.79 -11.13 7.64
CA GLN A 219 19.34 -12.50 7.51
C GLN A 219 18.42 -12.68 6.29
N TRP A 220 17.45 -11.78 6.11
CA TRP A 220 16.54 -11.82 4.96
C TRP A 220 17.28 -11.69 3.64
N LEU A 221 18.23 -10.74 3.52
CA LEU A 221 19.06 -10.57 2.33
C LEU A 221 19.84 -11.85 2.01
N VAL A 222 20.59 -12.38 2.97
CA VAL A 222 21.41 -13.60 2.77
C VAL A 222 20.55 -14.79 2.34
N GLU A 223 19.47 -15.07 3.06
CA GLU A 223 18.65 -16.27 2.80
C GLU A 223 17.88 -16.20 1.48
N THR A 224 17.56 -14.99 1.01
CA THR A 224 16.81 -14.80 -0.24
C THR A 224 17.73 -14.65 -1.44
N ASP A 225 18.97 -14.17 -1.24
CA ASP A 225 20.03 -14.14 -2.26
C ASP A 225 20.56 -15.54 -2.57
N GLU A 226 20.76 -16.39 -1.56
CA GLU A 226 21.19 -17.79 -1.73
C GLU A 226 20.15 -18.68 -2.45
N ARG A 227 18.91 -18.20 -2.62
CA ARG A 227 17.85 -18.96 -3.26
C ARG A 227 17.84 -18.72 -4.77
N ASP A 228 18.22 -19.75 -5.53
CA ASP A 228 18.06 -19.76 -6.97
C ASP A 228 16.58 -19.89 -7.42
N GLY A 229 16.20 -19.08 -8.41
CA GLY A 229 14.92 -19.22 -9.13
C GLY A 229 13.72 -18.53 -8.46
N PRO A 230 12.48 -18.98 -8.77
CA PRO A 230 11.26 -18.34 -8.29
C PRO A 230 11.21 -18.19 -6.76
N GLY A 231 11.08 -16.95 -6.30
CA GLY A 231 11.06 -16.59 -4.88
C GLY A 231 12.40 -16.12 -4.30
N GLY A 232 13.49 -16.14 -5.08
CA GLY A 232 14.77 -15.52 -4.71
C GLY A 232 14.79 -14.00 -4.90
N LEU A 233 15.78 -13.33 -4.30
CA LEU A 233 15.93 -11.88 -4.36
C LEU A 233 16.20 -11.37 -5.78
N GLN A 234 17.17 -11.96 -6.48
CA GLN A 234 17.50 -11.58 -7.85
C GLN A 234 16.29 -11.72 -8.79
N HIS A 235 15.52 -12.81 -8.65
CA HIS A 235 14.32 -12.99 -9.46
C HIS A 235 13.26 -11.92 -9.20
N ALA A 236 13.11 -11.46 -7.96
CA ALA A 236 12.19 -10.38 -7.64
C ALA A 236 12.67 -9.01 -8.18
N ILE A 237 13.98 -8.78 -8.20
CA ILE A 237 14.59 -7.61 -8.86
C ILE A 237 14.29 -7.65 -10.35
N ASP A 238 14.57 -8.76 -11.03
CA ASP A 238 14.31 -8.94 -12.47
C ASP A 238 12.82 -8.69 -12.78
N ILE A 239 11.91 -9.20 -11.96
CA ILE A 239 10.46 -8.97 -12.11
C ILE A 239 10.10 -7.48 -12.04
N ILE A 240 10.70 -6.72 -11.11
CA ILE A 240 10.43 -5.29 -10.95
C ILE A 240 11.00 -4.48 -12.13
N GLU A 241 12.21 -4.80 -12.57
CA GLU A 241 12.89 -4.14 -13.68
C GLU A 241 12.18 -4.40 -15.03
N GLU A 242 11.72 -5.63 -15.26
CA GLU A 242 11.01 -6.02 -16.48
C GLU A 242 9.52 -5.66 -16.49
N ALA A 243 8.97 -5.25 -15.34
CA ALA A 243 7.56 -4.89 -15.23
C ALA A 243 7.21 -3.63 -16.03
N VAL A 244 5.96 -3.57 -16.47
CA VAL A 244 5.43 -2.42 -17.21
C VAL A 244 4.91 -1.38 -16.22
N TRP A 245 5.62 -0.26 -16.11
CA TRP A 245 5.28 0.84 -15.20
C TRP A 245 4.62 2.04 -15.90
N LEU A 246 4.82 2.17 -17.21
CA LEU A 246 4.23 3.25 -17.99
C LEU A 246 2.70 3.08 -18.09
N PRO A 247 1.91 4.12 -17.77
CA PRO A 247 0.46 4.02 -17.67
C PRO A 247 -0.25 3.79 -19.01
N THR A 248 0.43 4.04 -20.14
CA THR A 248 -0.08 3.76 -21.49
C THR A 248 0.10 2.30 -21.90
N ALA A 249 0.97 1.57 -21.20
CA ALA A 249 1.28 0.17 -21.47
C ALA A 249 0.74 -0.79 -20.38
N PHE A 250 0.30 -0.26 -19.24
CA PHE A 250 -0.37 -1.01 -18.18
C PHE A 250 -1.84 -0.58 -18.05
N ASN A 251 -2.76 -1.54 -18.17
CA ASN A 251 -4.20 -1.33 -18.00
C ASN A 251 -4.73 -2.15 -16.81
N PRO A 252 -5.11 -1.52 -15.68
CA PRO A 252 -5.60 -2.24 -14.50
C PRO A 252 -6.92 -3.00 -14.74
N PHE A 253 -7.70 -2.63 -15.76
CA PHE A 253 -8.96 -3.29 -16.10
C PHE A 253 -8.76 -4.65 -16.81
N GLU A 254 -7.56 -4.92 -17.32
CA GLU A 254 -7.24 -6.14 -18.07
C GLU A 254 -6.39 -7.14 -17.28
N VAL A 255 -5.99 -6.78 -16.06
CA VAL A 255 -5.08 -7.60 -15.28
C VAL A 255 -5.72 -8.94 -14.89
N ARG A 256 -4.98 -10.02 -15.15
CA ARG A 256 -5.40 -11.41 -14.88
C ARG A 256 -4.58 -12.11 -13.80
N SER A 257 -3.67 -11.40 -13.13
CA SER A 257 -2.96 -11.93 -11.97
C SER A 257 -3.96 -12.24 -10.84
N GLY A 258 -3.53 -13.03 -9.87
CA GLY A 258 -4.36 -13.32 -8.70
C GLY A 258 -4.69 -12.04 -7.92
N ILE A 259 -5.91 -11.96 -7.38
CA ILE A 259 -6.31 -10.93 -6.42
C ILE A 259 -5.30 -10.92 -5.25
N GLY A 260 -4.87 -9.74 -4.83
CA GLY A 260 -3.90 -9.60 -3.74
C GLY A 260 -2.43 -9.71 -4.15
N TYR A 261 -2.06 -9.68 -5.44
CA TYR A 261 -0.65 -9.75 -5.88
C TYR A 261 0.07 -8.39 -5.80
N CYS A 262 1.13 -8.30 -4.99
CA CYS A 262 1.80 -7.03 -4.64
C CYS A 262 2.30 -6.20 -5.82
N LEU A 263 2.88 -6.82 -6.85
CA LEU A 263 3.38 -6.07 -8.02
C LEU A 263 2.22 -5.42 -8.79
N THR A 264 1.12 -6.15 -9.00
CA THR A 264 -0.06 -5.60 -9.68
C THR A 264 -0.68 -4.46 -8.87
N THR A 265 -0.78 -4.62 -7.55
CA THR A 265 -1.28 -3.55 -6.66
C THR A 265 -0.42 -2.29 -6.80
N LEU A 266 0.91 -2.43 -6.76
CA LEU A 266 1.81 -1.29 -6.91
C LEU A 266 1.74 -0.67 -8.31
N GLN A 267 1.69 -1.48 -9.38
CA GLN A 267 1.52 -1.00 -10.76
C GLN A 267 0.23 -0.19 -10.93
N THR A 268 -0.89 -0.64 -10.35
CA THR A 268 -2.14 0.12 -10.40
C THR A 268 -2.05 1.42 -9.62
N ALA A 269 -1.35 1.44 -8.47
CA ALA A 269 -1.11 2.66 -7.72
C ALA A 269 -0.24 3.67 -8.49
N VAL A 270 0.83 3.19 -9.14
CA VAL A 270 1.70 4.01 -10.00
C VAL A 270 0.95 4.52 -11.24
N TRP A 271 0.10 3.69 -11.84
CA TRP A 271 -0.78 4.10 -12.95
C TRP A 271 -1.69 5.27 -12.55
N ALA A 272 -2.34 5.18 -11.38
CA ALA A 272 -3.22 6.24 -10.90
C ALA A 272 -2.44 7.51 -10.52
N LEU A 273 -1.27 7.37 -9.90
CA LEU A 273 -0.36 8.49 -9.65
C LEU A 273 0.02 9.17 -10.96
N CYS A 274 0.43 8.41 -11.98
CA CYS A 274 0.83 8.96 -13.25
C CYS A 274 -0.27 9.81 -13.88
N TRP A 275 -1.49 9.27 -13.97
CA TRP A 275 -2.64 10.02 -14.50
C TRP A 275 -3.07 11.21 -13.63
N SER A 276 -2.64 11.26 -12.37
CA SER A 276 -2.89 12.41 -11.49
C SER A 276 -2.00 13.61 -11.84
N ILE A 277 -0.82 13.36 -12.40
CA ILE A 277 0.21 14.37 -12.68
C ILE A 277 0.47 14.59 -14.18
N MET A 278 0.17 13.61 -15.04
CA MET A 278 0.18 13.77 -16.49
C MET A 278 -0.87 14.84 -16.82
N GLY A 279 -0.43 15.91 -17.49
CA GLY A 279 -1.21 17.13 -17.71
C GLY A 279 -2.50 16.94 -18.51
N ASP A 280 -2.66 17.69 -19.61
CA ASP A 280 -3.94 17.72 -20.34
C ASP A 280 -4.19 16.51 -21.26
N GLU A 281 -3.33 15.48 -21.23
CA GLU A 281 -3.51 14.27 -22.04
C GLU A 281 -4.80 13.54 -21.65
N PRO A 282 -5.71 13.27 -22.62
CA PRO A 282 -6.95 12.57 -22.32
C PRO A 282 -6.70 11.10 -21.97
N PHE A 283 -7.50 10.58 -21.05
CA PHE A 283 -7.46 9.14 -20.76
C PHE A 283 -8.05 8.38 -21.96
N PRO A 284 -7.43 7.28 -22.43
CA PRO A 284 -7.94 6.51 -23.57
C PRO A 284 -9.20 5.72 -23.16
N ILE A 285 -10.35 6.39 -23.14
CA ILE A 285 -11.64 5.85 -22.67
C ILE A 285 -12.07 4.57 -23.41
N GLU A 286 -11.60 4.35 -24.62
CA GLU A 286 -11.84 3.14 -25.41
C GLU A 286 -11.20 1.87 -24.80
N THR A 287 -10.30 2.03 -23.84
CA THR A 287 -9.68 0.92 -23.09
C THR A 287 -10.49 0.50 -21.85
N LEU A 288 -11.58 1.23 -21.53
CA LEU A 288 -12.43 0.93 -20.40
C LEU A 288 -13.41 -0.21 -20.71
N PRO A 289 -13.75 -1.06 -19.72
CA PRO A 289 -14.86 -1.98 -19.82
C PRO A 289 -16.20 -1.27 -20.10
N ASP A 290 -17.09 -1.94 -20.83
CA ASP A 290 -18.43 -1.44 -21.11
C ASP A 290 -19.19 -1.06 -19.83
N GLY A 291 -19.82 0.12 -19.83
CA GLY A 291 -20.66 0.59 -18.72
C GLY A 291 -19.92 1.32 -17.60
N ILE A 292 -18.58 1.41 -17.66
CA ILE A 292 -17.81 2.28 -16.76
C ILE A 292 -18.11 3.76 -17.11
N PRO A 293 -18.37 4.62 -16.12
CA PRO A 293 -18.69 6.04 -16.35
C PRO A 293 -17.48 6.83 -16.84
N HIS A 294 -17.46 7.19 -18.13
CA HIS A 294 -16.34 7.92 -18.75
C HIS A 294 -16.05 9.26 -18.07
N GLU A 295 -17.09 9.93 -17.55
CA GLU A 295 -16.98 11.22 -16.87
C GLU A 295 -16.09 11.19 -15.62
N VAL A 296 -15.96 10.03 -14.97
CA VAL A 296 -15.04 9.86 -13.83
C VAL A 296 -13.58 10.03 -14.29
N PHE A 297 -13.26 9.58 -15.50
CA PHE A 297 -11.93 9.64 -16.10
C PHE A 297 -11.58 11.00 -16.70
N PHE A 298 -12.47 11.99 -16.60
CA PHE A 298 -12.18 13.39 -16.93
C PHE A 298 -11.62 14.16 -15.73
N ARG A 299 -11.78 13.65 -14.51
CA ARG A 299 -11.21 14.24 -13.30
C ARG A 299 -9.74 13.82 -13.15
N ARG A 300 -8.92 14.71 -12.64
CA ARG A 300 -7.44 14.60 -12.57
C ARG A 300 -6.94 14.93 -11.16
N GLY A 301 -5.63 14.89 -10.97
CA GLY A 301 -5.04 15.11 -9.65
C GLY A 301 -5.47 14.02 -8.66
N PRO A 302 -5.75 14.36 -7.39
CA PRO A 302 -6.17 13.39 -6.38
C PRO A 302 -7.41 12.55 -6.74
N ASP A 303 -8.20 12.99 -7.72
CA ASP A 303 -9.39 12.26 -8.15
C ASP A 303 -9.10 10.96 -8.90
N THR A 304 -7.86 10.67 -9.30
CA THR A 304 -7.51 9.36 -9.86
C THR A 304 -7.63 8.23 -8.85
N LEU A 305 -7.76 8.53 -7.55
CA LEU A 305 -8.13 7.55 -6.52
C LEU A 305 -9.47 6.86 -6.84
N ALA A 306 -10.43 7.60 -7.39
CA ALA A 306 -11.70 7.05 -7.85
C ALA A 306 -11.53 6.01 -8.96
N TRP A 307 -10.50 6.16 -9.80
CA TRP A 307 -10.27 5.27 -10.93
C TRP A 307 -9.80 3.90 -10.45
N VAL A 308 -8.99 3.89 -9.38
CA VAL A 308 -8.57 2.67 -8.70
C VAL A 308 -9.77 1.94 -8.09
N ALA A 309 -10.66 2.67 -7.42
CA ALA A 309 -11.91 2.08 -6.91
C ALA A 309 -12.78 1.49 -8.04
N LEU A 310 -12.76 2.09 -9.24
CA LEU A 310 -13.46 1.55 -10.40
C LEU A 310 -12.78 0.34 -11.05
N ALA A 311 -11.50 0.07 -10.77
CA ALA A 311 -10.82 -1.13 -11.28
C ALA A 311 -11.35 -2.42 -10.64
N GLY A 312 -11.91 -2.34 -9.44
CA GLY A 312 -12.41 -3.50 -8.69
C GLY A 312 -11.27 -4.44 -8.26
N ASN A 313 -11.57 -5.73 -8.18
CA ASN A 313 -10.70 -6.77 -7.62
C ASN A 313 -10.30 -6.43 -6.18
N ASP A 314 -9.04 -6.11 -5.94
CA ASP A 314 -8.45 -5.82 -4.63
C ASP A 314 -8.44 -4.30 -4.38
N ALA A 315 -9.60 -3.67 -4.55
CA ALA A 315 -9.72 -2.24 -4.75
C ALA A 315 -9.42 -1.43 -3.48
N ASP A 316 -9.73 -1.97 -2.30
CA ASP A 316 -9.33 -1.45 -0.99
C ASP A 316 -7.81 -1.38 -0.86
N THR A 317 -7.09 -2.49 -1.05
CA THR A 317 -5.63 -2.48 -0.94
C THR A 317 -4.93 -1.70 -2.03
N THR A 318 -5.47 -1.73 -3.24
CA THR A 318 -4.95 -0.89 -4.31
C THR A 318 -5.21 0.59 -4.01
N GLY A 319 -6.38 0.92 -3.44
CA GLY A 319 -6.71 2.25 -2.95
C GLY A 319 -5.77 2.70 -1.83
N ALA A 320 -5.58 1.87 -0.81
CA ALA A 320 -4.70 2.11 0.33
C ALA A 320 -3.23 2.30 -0.08
N THR A 321 -2.80 1.61 -1.15
CA THR A 321 -1.48 1.77 -1.76
C THR A 321 -1.37 3.08 -2.55
N THR A 322 -2.44 3.49 -3.23
CA THR A 322 -2.51 4.68 -4.10
C THR A 322 -2.63 5.97 -3.31
N GLY A 323 -3.48 5.99 -2.28
CA GLY A 323 -3.83 7.19 -1.54
C GLY A 323 -2.62 7.95 -0.97
N PRO A 324 -1.64 7.30 -0.33
CA PRO A 324 -0.43 7.94 0.18
C PRO A 324 0.43 8.57 -0.92
N LEU A 325 0.54 7.94 -2.10
CA LEU A 325 1.24 8.51 -3.26
C LEU A 325 0.55 9.79 -3.73
N LEU A 326 -0.78 9.79 -3.84
CA LEU A 326 -1.54 10.98 -4.22
C LEU A 326 -1.48 12.07 -3.15
N ALA A 327 -1.54 11.70 -1.87
CA ALA A 327 -1.41 12.63 -0.76
C ALA A 327 -0.05 13.32 -0.74
N ALA A 328 1.04 12.57 -1.00
CA ALA A 328 2.39 13.12 -1.13
C ALA A 328 2.52 14.03 -2.36
N ALA A 329 2.05 13.59 -3.53
CA ALA A 329 2.18 14.34 -4.78
C ALA A 329 1.39 15.66 -4.80
N HIS A 330 0.23 15.71 -4.14
CA HIS A 330 -0.68 16.86 -4.18
C HIS A 330 -0.75 17.64 -2.87
N GLY A 331 -0.04 17.19 -1.83
CA GLY A 331 0.02 17.82 -0.50
C GLY A 331 -1.25 17.69 0.36
N GLN A 332 -2.39 17.33 -0.24
CA GLN A 332 -3.64 17.00 0.46
C GLN A 332 -4.59 16.22 -0.46
N LEU A 333 -5.46 15.40 0.12
CA LEU A 333 -6.62 14.87 -0.56
C LEU A 333 -7.84 15.79 -0.35
N PRO A 334 -8.75 15.89 -1.34
CA PRO A 334 -10.01 16.60 -1.20
C PRO A 334 -10.87 16.11 -0.02
N ASP A 335 -11.56 17.04 0.66
CA ASP A 335 -12.39 16.78 1.83
C ASP A 335 -13.45 15.68 1.63
N TYR A 336 -13.98 15.53 0.42
CA TYR A 336 -15.00 14.50 0.15
C TYR A 336 -14.46 13.07 0.25
N TYR A 337 -13.14 12.87 0.16
CA TYR A 337 -12.50 11.59 0.43
C TYR A 337 -12.15 11.38 1.90
N THR A 338 -11.77 12.45 2.61
CA THR A 338 -11.21 12.35 3.97
C THR A 338 -12.25 12.56 5.07
N LYS A 339 -13.37 13.21 4.74
CA LYS A 339 -14.45 13.47 5.69
C LYS A 339 -15.12 12.18 6.14
N GLY A 340 -15.12 11.95 7.44
CA GLY A 340 -15.81 10.81 8.06
C GLY A 340 -14.96 9.55 8.18
N LEU A 341 -13.67 9.59 7.79
CA LEU A 341 -12.73 8.50 8.05
C LEU A 341 -12.56 8.30 9.56
N GLU A 342 -12.82 7.08 10.03
CA GLU A 342 -12.81 6.76 11.46
C GLU A 342 -11.39 6.76 12.06
N ALA A 343 -10.35 6.54 11.24
CA ALA A 343 -8.95 6.53 11.69
C ALA A 343 -8.40 7.91 12.07
N LEU A 344 -8.91 9.00 11.48
CA LEU A 344 -8.33 10.34 11.67
C LEU A 344 -8.58 10.93 13.07
N PRO A 345 -9.79 10.86 13.66
CA PRO A 345 -10.01 11.30 15.04
C PRO A 345 -9.13 10.57 16.05
N GLU A 346 -8.86 9.29 15.81
CA GLU A 346 -7.98 8.50 16.65
C GLU A 346 -6.52 8.98 16.52
N PHE A 347 -6.02 9.11 15.29
CA PHE A 347 -4.71 9.70 15.03
C PHE A 347 -4.53 11.04 15.73
N ASP A 348 -5.51 11.93 15.57
CA ASP A 348 -5.48 13.27 16.16
C ASP A 348 -5.37 13.17 17.68
N THR A 349 -6.11 12.27 18.32
CA THR A 349 -6.03 12.05 19.77
C THR A 349 -4.63 11.57 20.21
N LEU A 350 -4.04 10.62 19.47
CA LEU A 350 -2.69 10.10 19.75
C LEU A 350 -1.61 11.17 19.59
N ALA A 351 -1.68 11.95 18.49
CA ALA A 351 -0.73 13.02 18.21
C ALA A 351 -0.78 14.12 19.29
N HIS A 352 -1.97 14.52 19.74
CA HIS A 352 -2.10 15.54 20.79
C HIS A 352 -1.63 15.05 22.17
N ALA A 353 -1.77 13.76 22.46
CA ALA A 353 -1.34 13.20 23.75
C ALA A 353 0.19 13.10 23.89
N ASN A 354 0.92 13.13 22.78
CA ASN A 354 2.37 12.92 22.70
C ASN A 354 3.13 14.11 22.10
N ALA A 355 2.45 15.24 21.86
CA ALA A 355 3.06 16.54 21.51
C ALA A 355 3.43 17.32 22.78
#